data_AF-A0A1B1AH27-F1
#
_entry.id   AF-A0A1B1AH27-F1
#
_cell.length_a   1.000
_cell.length_b   1.000
_cell.length_c   1.000
_cell.angle_alpha   90.00
_cell.angle_beta   90.00
_cell.angle_gamma   90.00
#
_symmetry.space_group_name_H-M   'P 1'
#
loop_
_entity.id
_entity.type
_entity.pdbx_description
1 polymer ?
#
loop_
_entity_poly.entity_id
_entity_poly.type
_entity_poly.pdbx_seq_one_letter_code
_entity_poly.pdbx_strand_id
1 'polypeptide(L)'
;MAPAAAEGGGRMNILGRLFPRSLTNAYQGSWAAVWLLAPVLIIKTMIGFNFSGLNPFISVSEVLQTVDGVPLDTFSPAAVASIISSAGAWGMALFALCLFTWLVVVRYRAGLPAAILLLLIEQVGRTGVDTVGLVAEVAATRAMPAAGAVINLGMTALLTIAFLLSLLRVKHLN
;
A
#
# COMPACT_ATOMS: atom_id res chain seq x y z
N MET A 1 -37.39 -36.28 -30.51
CA MET A 1 -37.05 -35.20 -31.46
C MET A 1 -36.76 -33.96 -30.62
N ALA A 2 -35.49 -33.62 -30.42
CA ALA A 2 -35.06 -32.55 -29.53
C ALA A 2 -35.21 -31.17 -30.21
N PRO A 3 -35.58 -30.09 -29.49
CA PRO A 3 -35.33 -28.75 -29.97
C PRO A 3 -33.99 -28.22 -29.46
N ALA A 4 -33.24 -27.73 -30.45
CA ALA A 4 -32.05 -26.91 -30.48
C ALA A 4 -31.64 -26.15 -29.21
N ALA A 5 -30.38 -26.36 -28.82
CA ALA A 5 -29.60 -25.39 -28.07
C ALA A 5 -29.48 -24.08 -28.87
N ALA A 6 -29.99 -22.99 -28.31
CA ALA A 6 -29.73 -21.65 -28.81
C ALA A 6 -28.51 -21.08 -28.08
N GLU A 7 -27.48 -20.80 -28.86
CA GLU A 7 -26.24 -20.14 -28.48
C GLU A 7 -26.50 -18.77 -27.83
N GLY A 8 -25.99 -18.60 -26.61
CA GLY A 8 -25.92 -17.31 -25.92
C GLY A 8 -24.46 -16.98 -25.61
N GLY A 9 -23.60 -16.95 -26.62
CA GLY A 9 -22.20 -16.55 -26.54
C GLY A 9 -22.04 -15.06 -26.25
N GLY A 10 -22.47 -14.61 -25.06
CA GLY A 10 -22.17 -13.28 -24.57
C GLY A 10 -20.67 -13.13 -24.45
N ARG A 11 -20.06 -12.24 -25.25
CA ARG A 11 -18.65 -11.85 -25.14
C ARG A 11 -18.35 -11.52 -23.69
N MET A 12 -17.80 -12.49 -22.95
CA MET A 12 -17.42 -12.29 -21.57
C MET A 12 -16.30 -11.26 -21.57
N ASN A 13 -16.61 -10.07 -21.07
CA ASN A 13 -15.67 -8.98 -20.96
C ASN A 13 -14.42 -9.49 -20.22
N ILE A 14 -13.23 -9.35 -20.81
CA ILE A 14 -11.95 -9.80 -20.22
C ILE A 14 -11.78 -9.25 -18.80
N LEU A 15 -12.24 -8.02 -18.57
CA LEU A 15 -12.26 -7.39 -17.25
C LEU A 15 -13.10 -8.19 -16.24
N GLY A 16 -14.22 -8.81 -16.64
CA GLY A 16 -15.04 -9.63 -15.77
C GLY A 16 -14.45 -11.00 -15.44
N ARG A 17 -13.43 -11.45 -16.18
CA ARG A 17 -12.64 -12.65 -15.86
C ARG A 17 -11.47 -12.34 -14.94
N LEU A 18 -10.78 -11.21 -15.18
CA LEU A 18 -9.72 -10.72 -14.31
C LEU A 18 -10.25 -10.31 -12.93
N PHE A 19 -11.48 -9.80 -12.91
CA PHE A 19 -12.20 -9.34 -11.72
C PHE A 19 -13.47 -10.18 -11.53
N PRO A 20 -13.36 -11.37 -10.90
CA PRO A 20 -14.51 -12.27 -10.70
C PRO A 20 -15.61 -11.59 -9.90
N ARG A 21 -16.88 -11.91 -10.21
CA ARG A 21 -18.05 -11.29 -9.58
C ARG A 21 -18.30 -11.72 -8.13
N SER A 22 -17.79 -12.88 -7.69
CA SER A 22 -18.02 -13.39 -6.33
C SER A 22 -16.75 -13.35 -5.46
N LEU A 23 -16.34 -12.13 -5.16
CA LEU A 23 -15.88 -11.68 -3.84
C LEU A 23 -16.94 -10.65 -3.43
N THR A 24 -17.66 -10.87 -2.34
CA THR A 24 -18.84 -10.04 -2.04
C THR A 24 -18.45 -8.59 -1.74
N ASN A 25 -19.35 -7.65 -2.00
CA ASN A 25 -19.14 -6.26 -1.59
C ASN A 25 -19.69 -5.97 -0.17
N ALA A 26 -20.12 -7.02 0.54
CA ALA A 26 -20.76 -6.93 1.85
C ALA A 26 -19.72 -6.82 2.96
N TYR A 27 -19.08 -5.66 3.06
CA TYR A 27 -18.17 -5.35 4.16
C TYR A 27 -18.92 -5.27 5.49
N GLN A 28 -18.47 -6.04 6.48
CA GLN A 28 -19.08 -6.12 7.82
C GLN A 28 -18.27 -5.38 8.90
N GLY A 29 -17.13 -4.81 8.51
CA GLY A 29 -16.23 -4.08 9.40
C GLY A 29 -16.68 -2.65 9.65
N SER A 30 -15.96 -1.92 10.51
CA SER A 30 -16.23 -0.50 10.74
C SER A 30 -15.86 0.36 9.52
N TRP A 31 -16.74 1.30 9.16
CA TRP A 31 -16.48 2.27 8.09
C TRP A 31 -15.36 3.27 8.47
N ALA A 32 -15.10 3.44 9.77
CA ALA A 32 -13.94 4.20 10.25
C ALA A 32 -12.62 3.61 9.76
N ALA A 33 -12.52 2.28 9.59
CA ALA A 33 -11.34 1.65 9.01
C ALA A 33 -11.06 2.12 7.57
N VAL A 34 -12.11 2.32 6.77
CA VAL A 34 -11.99 2.83 5.40
C VAL A 34 -11.49 4.28 5.41
N TRP A 35 -12.03 5.10 6.31
CA TRP A 35 -11.61 6.50 6.45
C TRP A 35 -10.16 6.65 6.93
N LEU A 36 -9.68 5.76 7.79
CA LEU A 36 -8.27 5.74 8.21
C LEU A 36 -7.37 5.17 7.11
N LEU A 37 -7.82 4.16 6.37
CA LEU A 37 -7.08 3.58 5.25
C LEU A 37 -6.91 4.58 4.10
N ALA A 38 -7.95 5.36 3.77
CA ALA A 38 -7.96 6.24 2.60
C ALA A 38 -6.74 7.19 2.50
N PRO A 39 -6.40 8.02 3.51
CA PRO A 39 -5.22 8.89 3.44
C PRO A 39 -3.92 8.08 3.34
N VAL A 40 -3.80 6.97 4.06
CA VAL A 40 -2.62 6.10 3.98
C VAL A 40 -2.45 5.51 2.59
N LEU A 41 -3.54 5.01 2.01
CA LEU A 41 -3.53 4.40 0.69
C LEU A 41 -3.17 5.42 -0.38
N ILE A 42 -3.68 6.66 -0.29
CA ILE A 42 -3.31 7.75 -1.19
C ILE A 42 -1.80 8.03 -1.09
N ILE A 43 -1.29 8.25 0.13
CA ILE A 43 0.13 8.55 0.34
C ILE A 43 1.02 7.40 -0.14
N LYS A 44 0.73 6.15 0.22
CA LYS A 44 1.51 4.98 -0.23
C LYS A 44 1.44 4.78 -1.74
N THR A 45 0.32 5.12 -2.39
CA THR A 45 0.20 5.12 -3.85
C THR A 45 1.16 6.14 -4.46
N MET A 46 1.22 7.35 -3.91
CA MET A 46 2.15 8.40 -4.36
C MET A 46 3.62 8.00 -4.14
N ILE A 47 3.94 7.42 -2.97
CA ILE A 47 5.29 6.91 -2.67
C ILE A 47 5.67 5.83 -3.68
N GLY A 48 4.83 4.81 -3.88
CA GLY A 48 5.08 3.75 -4.84
C GLY A 48 5.26 4.29 -6.26
N PHE A 49 4.41 5.22 -6.70
CA PHE A 49 4.51 5.85 -8.01
C PHE A 49 5.83 6.61 -8.19
N ASN A 50 6.22 7.42 -7.20
CA ASN A 50 7.48 8.18 -7.24
C ASN A 50 8.71 7.26 -7.25
N PHE A 51 8.73 6.22 -6.41
CA PHE A 51 9.84 5.27 -6.37
C PHE A 51 9.87 4.33 -7.56
N SER A 52 8.73 4.01 -8.20
CA SER A 52 8.68 3.08 -9.33
C SER A 52 9.42 3.55 -10.59
N GLY A 53 9.81 4.83 -10.66
CA GLY A 53 10.39 5.44 -11.86
C GLY A 53 9.35 5.81 -12.93
N LEU A 54 8.05 5.64 -12.65
CA LEU A 54 6.97 6.03 -13.55
C LEU A 54 6.66 7.54 -13.49
N ASN A 55 7.09 8.24 -12.44
CA ASN A 55 6.91 9.68 -12.34
C ASN A 55 7.91 10.42 -13.26
N PRO A 56 7.46 11.14 -14.29
CA PRO A 56 8.36 11.85 -15.20
C PRO A 56 8.98 13.12 -14.58
N PHE A 57 8.47 13.59 -13.44
CA PHE A 57 8.86 14.85 -12.82
C PHE A 57 9.82 14.70 -11.64
N ILE A 58 9.89 13.50 -11.03
CA ILE A 58 10.68 13.25 -9.82
C ILE A 58 11.48 11.97 -10.02
N SER A 59 12.80 12.06 -9.85
CA SER A 59 13.68 10.89 -9.96
C SER A 59 13.76 10.12 -8.64
N VAL A 60 14.03 8.81 -8.71
CA VAL A 60 14.23 7.97 -7.51
C VAL A 60 15.40 8.49 -6.66
N SER A 61 16.49 8.93 -7.30
CA SER A 61 17.64 9.52 -6.61
C SER A 61 17.29 10.79 -5.84
N GLU A 62 16.43 11.64 -6.39
CA GLU A 62 15.99 12.87 -5.74
C GLU A 62 15.18 12.55 -4.47
N VAL A 63 14.28 11.57 -4.52
CA VAL A 63 13.53 11.15 -3.33
C VAL A 63 14.46 10.58 -2.26
N LEU A 64 15.40 9.72 -2.66
CA LEU A 64 16.38 9.13 -1.75
C LEU A 64 17.24 10.18 -1.05
N GLN A 65 17.72 11.21 -1.77
CA GLN A 65 18.57 12.24 -1.18
C GLN A 65 17.78 13.25 -0.32
N THR A 66 16.56 13.62 -0.73
CA THR A 66 15.80 14.70 -0.09
C THR A 66 14.89 14.24 1.04
N VAL A 67 14.13 13.17 0.82
CA VAL A 67 13.13 12.67 1.78
C VAL A 67 13.76 11.69 2.76
N ASP A 68 14.59 10.79 2.24
CA ASP A 68 15.22 9.73 3.03
C ASP A 68 16.62 10.11 3.53
N GLY A 69 17.21 11.20 3.02
CA GLY A 69 18.51 11.71 3.45
C GLY A 69 19.69 10.78 3.11
N VAL A 70 19.54 9.92 2.10
CA VAL A 70 20.58 8.99 1.66
C VAL A 70 21.71 9.76 0.96
N PRO A 71 22.97 9.71 1.46
CA PRO A 71 24.08 10.46 0.89
C PRO A 71 24.66 9.75 -0.34
N LEU A 72 23.91 9.73 -1.45
CA LEU A 72 24.28 8.99 -2.67
C LEU A 72 25.65 9.39 -3.24
N ASP A 73 26.10 10.61 -2.98
CA ASP A 73 27.40 11.18 -3.39
C ASP A 73 28.60 10.56 -2.67
N THR A 74 28.39 9.89 -1.54
CA THR A 74 29.45 9.18 -0.78
C THR A 74 29.72 7.77 -1.28
N PHE A 75 28.88 7.24 -2.16
CA PHE A 75 28.99 5.88 -2.67
C PHE A 75 29.64 5.81 -4.05
N SER A 76 30.19 4.65 -4.39
CA SER A 76 30.68 4.39 -5.76
C SER A 76 29.53 4.44 -6.77
N PRO A 77 29.79 4.80 -8.05
CA PRO A 77 28.75 4.83 -9.09
C PRO A 77 28.00 3.49 -9.25
N ALA A 78 28.71 2.37 -9.11
CA ALA A 78 28.12 1.04 -9.17
C ALA A 78 27.14 0.79 -8.01
N ALA A 79 27.49 1.21 -6.79
CA ALA A 79 26.61 1.09 -5.63
C ALA A 79 25.36 1.97 -5.77
N VAL A 80 25.52 3.21 -6.25
CA VAL A 80 24.39 4.13 -6.50
C VAL A 80 23.39 3.50 -7.48
N ALA A 81 23.87 2.91 -8.58
CA ALA A 81 23.01 2.25 -9.55
C ALA A 81 22.21 1.08 -8.93
N SER A 82 22.84 0.25 -8.09
CA SER A 82 22.18 -0.85 -7.39
C SER A 82 21.15 -0.35 -6.37
N ILE A 83 21.44 0.71 -5.63
CA ILE A 83 20.52 1.33 -4.66
C ILE A 83 19.29 1.86 -5.38
N ILE A 84 19.48 2.66 -6.44
CA ILE A 84 18.38 3.22 -7.24
C ILE A 84 17.53 2.12 -7.86
N SER A 85 18.15 1.07 -8.41
CA SER A 85 17.42 -0.06 -9.00
C SER A 85 16.60 -0.82 -7.96
N SER A 86 17.16 -1.07 -6.77
CA SER A 86 16.46 -1.77 -5.68
C SER A 86 15.29 -0.95 -5.14
N ALA A 87 15.51 0.35 -4.93
CA ALA A 87 14.46 1.30 -4.53
C ALA A 87 13.35 1.37 -5.60
N GLY A 88 13.74 1.35 -6.88
CA GLY A 88 12.84 1.26 -8.03
C GLY A 88 11.92 0.04 -8.00
N ALA A 89 12.52 -1.14 -7.82
CA ALA A 89 11.80 -2.40 -7.75
C ALA A 89 10.82 -2.43 -6.55
N TRP A 90 11.25 -1.95 -5.38
CA TRP A 90 10.38 -1.81 -4.22
C TRP A 90 9.22 -0.84 -4.49
N GLY A 91 9.49 0.34 -5.06
CA GLY A 91 8.47 1.32 -5.42
C GLY A 91 7.40 0.75 -6.35
N MET A 92 7.81 0.01 -7.38
CA MET A 92 6.89 -0.66 -8.29
C MET A 92 6.06 -1.74 -7.59
N ALA A 93 6.67 -2.55 -6.71
CA ALA A 93 5.95 -3.54 -5.92
C ALA A 93 4.90 -2.90 -5.00
N LEU A 94 5.27 -1.82 -4.31
CA LEU A 94 4.37 -1.03 -3.47
C LEU A 94 3.22 -0.43 -4.29
N PHE A 95 3.54 0.17 -5.45
CA PHE A 95 2.53 0.76 -6.32
C PHE A 95 1.52 -0.27 -6.80
N ALA A 96 1.99 -1.46 -7.24
CA ALA A 96 1.12 -2.55 -7.64
C ALA A 96 0.22 -3.03 -6.48
N LEU A 97 0.77 -3.15 -5.27
CA LEU A 97 0.00 -3.50 -4.07
C LEU A 97 -1.06 -2.44 -3.73
N CYS A 98 -0.75 -1.16 -3.89
CA CYS A 98 -1.71 -0.07 -3.71
C CYS A 98 -2.82 -0.10 -4.76
N LEU A 99 -2.51 -0.34 -6.04
CA LEU A 99 -3.52 -0.50 -7.10
C LEU A 99 -4.44 -1.70 -6.84
N PHE A 100 -3.87 -2.82 -6.38
CA PHE A 100 -4.67 -3.96 -5.91
C PHE A 100 -5.57 -3.58 -4.74
N THR A 101 -5.06 -2.81 -3.77
CA THR A 101 -5.86 -2.37 -2.62
C THR A 101 -6.99 -1.41 -3.04
N TRP A 102 -6.74 -0.51 -3.98
CA TRP A 102 -7.78 0.35 -4.56
C TRP A 102 -8.89 -0.47 -5.21
N LEU A 103 -8.54 -1.50 -5.97
CA LEU A 103 -9.51 -2.44 -6.54
C LEU A 103 -10.36 -3.09 -5.44
N VAL A 104 -9.74 -3.50 -4.33
CA VAL A 104 -10.48 -4.08 -3.19
C VAL A 104 -11.46 -3.07 -2.58
N VAL A 105 -11.01 -1.83 -2.34
CA VAL A 105 -11.86 -0.75 -1.79
C VAL A 105 -13.06 -0.43 -2.69
N VAL A 106 -12.84 -0.42 -4.01
CA VAL A 106 -13.88 -0.07 -4.99
C VAL A 106 -14.83 -1.23 -5.26
N ARG A 107 -14.31 -2.46 -5.39
CA ARG A 107 -15.06 -3.58 -5.99
C ARG A 107 -15.31 -4.76 -5.05
N TYR A 108 -14.45 -4.97 -4.06
CA TYR A 108 -14.39 -6.19 -3.25
C TYR A 108 -14.30 -5.88 -1.76
N ARG A 109 -15.17 -5.00 -1.25
CA ARG A 109 -15.04 -4.45 0.12
C ARG A 109 -15.04 -5.53 1.21
N ALA A 110 -15.57 -6.74 0.99
CA ALA A 110 -15.42 -7.83 1.94
C ALA A 110 -13.95 -8.29 2.15
N GLY A 111 -13.08 -8.08 1.15
CA GLY A 111 -11.64 -8.34 1.24
C GLY A 111 -10.83 -7.23 1.89
N LEU A 112 -11.46 -6.15 2.36
CA LEU A 112 -10.77 -4.99 2.94
C LEU A 112 -9.83 -5.37 4.11
N PRO A 113 -10.22 -6.21 5.09
CA PRO A 113 -9.32 -6.59 6.17
C PRO A 113 -8.03 -7.26 5.67
N ALA A 114 -8.13 -8.12 4.66
CA ALA A 114 -6.98 -8.78 4.06
C ALA A 114 -6.08 -7.78 3.31
N ALA A 115 -6.67 -6.82 2.58
CA ALA A 115 -5.88 -5.80 1.89
C ALA A 115 -5.17 -4.86 2.86
N ILE A 116 -5.82 -4.46 3.97
CA ILE A 116 -5.18 -3.67 5.03
C ILE A 116 -4.05 -4.49 5.66
N LEU A 117 -4.26 -5.78 5.94
CA LEU A 117 -3.22 -6.65 6.48
C LEU A 117 -2.00 -6.74 5.56
N LEU A 118 -2.19 -6.89 4.25
CA LEU A 118 -1.08 -6.91 3.29
C LEU A 118 -0.29 -5.60 3.29
N LEU A 119 -0.96 -4.45 3.33
CA LEU A 119 -0.28 -3.15 3.46
C LEU A 119 0.42 -3.00 4.80
N LEU A 120 -0.15 -3.52 5.88
CA LEU A 120 0.47 -3.49 7.21
C LEU A 120 1.73 -4.36 7.25
N ILE A 121 1.68 -5.56 6.65
CA ILE A 121 2.84 -6.46 6.53
C ILE A 121 3.93 -5.79 5.69
N GLU A 122 3.61 -5.18 4.56
CA GLU A 122 4.60 -4.43 3.76
C GLU A 122 5.21 -3.29 4.57
N GLN A 123 4.38 -2.49 5.25
CA GLN A 123 4.83 -1.35 6.04
C GLN A 123 5.76 -1.79 7.18
N VAL A 124 5.34 -2.75 8.00
CA VAL A 124 6.11 -3.25 9.15
C VAL A 124 7.32 -4.06 8.69
N GLY A 125 7.19 -4.86 7.62
CA GLY A 125 8.29 -5.64 7.08
C GLY A 125 9.42 -4.76 6.56
N ARG A 126 9.08 -3.63 5.93
CA ARG A 126 10.06 -2.66 5.43
C ARG A 126 10.67 -1.82 6.54
N THR A 127 9.86 -1.30 7.46
CA THR A 127 10.33 -0.29 8.43
C THR A 127 10.58 -0.85 9.82
N GLY A 128 10.23 -2.10 10.11
CA GLY A 128 10.15 -2.62 11.47
C GLY A 128 11.47 -2.56 12.24
N VAL A 129 12.58 -2.88 11.58
CA VAL A 129 13.92 -2.79 12.18
C VAL A 129 14.27 -1.34 12.53
N ASP A 130 14.04 -0.42 11.60
CA ASP A 130 14.35 1.00 11.78
C ASP A 130 13.40 1.68 12.77
N THR A 131 12.13 1.26 12.81
CA THR A 131 11.09 1.83 13.67
C THR A 131 11.38 1.52 15.14
N VAL A 132 11.85 0.30 15.46
CA VAL A 132 12.24 -0.08 16.83
C VAL A 132 13.44 0.74 17.29
N GLY A 133 14.46 0.91 16.43
CA GLY A 133 15.63 1.75 16.72
C GLY A 133 15.26 3.22 16.95
N LEU A 134 14.40 3.77 16.09
CA LEU A 134 13.97 5.17 16.16
C LEU A 134 13.20 5.49 17.45
N VAL A 135 12.29 4.62 17.89
CA VAL A 135 11.53 4.84 19.13
C VAL A 135 12.46 4.88 20.34
N ALA A 136 13.48 4.01 20.38
CA ALA A 136 14.49 4.01 21.43
C ALA A 136 15.36 5.28 21.39
N GLU A 137 15.75 5.74 20.20
CA GLU A 137 16.57 6.93 20.02
C GLU A 137 15.83 8.23 20.38
N VAL A 138 14.59 8.39 19.93
CA VAL A 138 13.73 9.54 20.29
C VAL A 138 13.54 9.63 21.81
N ALA A 139 13.37 8.48 22.47
CA ALA A 139 13.25 8.41 23.92
C ALA A 139 14.55 8.80 24.65
N ALA A 140 15.71 8.59 24.02
CA ALA A 140 17.03 8.83 24.60
C ALA A 140 17.60 10.23 24.33
N THR A 141 17.48 10.76 23.11
CA THR A 141 18.24 11.93 22.66
C THR A 141 17.38 13.19 22.45
N ARG A 142 16.05 13.05 22.36
CA ARG A 142 15.12 14.13 21.96
C ARG A 142 15.45 14.81 20.61
N ALA A 143 16.28 14.19 19.77
CA ALA A 143 16.54 14.67 18.42
C ALA A 143 15.30 14.42 17.53
N MET A 144 15.05 15.33 16.58
CA MET A 144 13.91 15.20 15.67
C MET A 144 14.28 14.21 14.54
N PRO A 145 13.53 13.11 14.36
CA PRO A 145 13.79 12.14 13.29
C PRO A 145 13.71 12.74 11.89
N ALA A 146 14.33 12.07 10.92
CA ALA A 146 14.11 12.37 9.50
C ALA A 146 12.60 12.33 9.16
N ALA A 147 12.16 13.20 8.26
CA ALA A 147 10.74 13.33 7.90
C ALA A 147 10.13 12.00 7.45
N GLY A 148 10.86 11.21 6.64
CA GLY A 148 10.45 9.88 6.20
C GLY A 148 10.17 8.93 7.38
N ALA A 149 10.96 9.01 8.45
CA ALA A 149 10.80 8.16 9.63
C ALA A 149 9.51 8.48 10.40
N VAL A 150 9.20 9.77 10.58
CA VAL A 150 7.93 10.22 11.20
C VAL A 150 6.72 9.78 10.37
N ILE A 151 6.79 9.95 9.05
CA ILE A 151 5.72 9.54 8.12
C ILE A 151 5.49 8.02 8.22
N ASN A 152 6.56 7.22 8.25
CA ASN A 152 6.48 5.77 8.37
C ASN A 152 5.83 5.32 9.69
N LEU A 153 6.17 5.96 10.81
CA LEU A 153 5.56 5.67 12.10
C LEU A 153 4.05 5.98 12.09
N GLY A 154 3.67 7.14 11.55
CA GLY A 154 2.27 7.55 11.41
C GLY A 154 1.46 6.57 10.57
N MET A 155 1.98 6.15 9.40
CA MET A 155 1.33 5.16 8.55
C MET A 155 1.18 3.81 9.25
N THR A 156 2.19 3.37 10.00
CA THR A 156 2.14 2.12 10.78
C THR A 156 1.03 2.15 11.82
N ALA A 157 0.92 3.25 12.58
CA ALA A 157 -0.13 3.43 13.57
C ALA A 157 -1.53 3.44 12.92
N LEU A 158 -1.71 4.21 11.84
CA LEU A 158 -2.98 4.29 11.13
C LEU A 158 -3.41 2.94 10.52
N LEU A 159 -2.49 2.20 9.90
CA LEU A 159 -2.78 0.87 9.34
C LEU A 159 -3.13 -0.13 10.43
N THR A 160 -2.45 -0.07 11.58
CA THR A 160 -2.76 -0.94 12.73
C THR A 160 -4.17 -0.67 13.24
N ILE A 161 -4.53 0.60 13.45
CA ILE A 161 -5.87 0.97 13.92
C ILE A 161 -6.93 0.61 12.87
N ALA A 162 -6.68 0.90 11.59
CA ALA A 162 -7.59 0.55 10.50
C ALA A 162 -7.80 -0.97 10.42
N PHE A 163 -6.74 -1.77 10.58
CA PHE A 163 -6.83 -3.23 10.58
C PHE A 163 -7.72 -3.73 11.71
N LEU A 164 -7.46 -3.29 12.96
CA LEU A 164 -8.25 -3.67 14.12
C LEU A 164 -9.74 -3.32 13.92
N LEU A 165 -10.03 -2.09 13.48
CA LEU A 165 -11.40 -1.63 13.20
C LEU A 165 -12.06 -2.40 12.04
N SER A 166 -11.28 -2.89 11.08
CA SER A 166 -11.81 -3.68 9.96
C SER A 166 -12.28 -5.09 10.36
N LEU A 167 -11.74 -5.62 11.46
CA LEU A 167 -12.13 -6.90 12.04
C LEU A 167 -13.36 -6.79 12.96
N LEU A 168 -13.66 -5.59 13.47
CA LEU A 168 -14.82 -5.37 14.32
C LEU A 168 -16.10 -5.52 13.52
N ARG A 169 -16.93 -6.50 13.88
CA ARG A 169 -18.24 -6.69 13.26
C ARG A 169 -19.21 -5.61 13.73
N VAL A 170 -19.58 -4.70 12.84
CA VAL A 170 -20.59 -3.68 13.13
C VAL A 170 -21.97 -4.27 12.79
N LYS A 171 -22.82 -4.45 13.81
CA LYS A 171 -24.25 -4.71 13.58
C LYS A 171 -24.87 -3.40 13.12
N HIS A 172 -25.39 -3.36 11.90
CA HIS A 172 -26.28 -2.27 11.51
C HIS A 172 -27.53 -2.37 12.40
N LEU A 173 -27.75 -1.38 13.26
CA LEU A 173 -29.03 -1.19 13.92
C LEU A 173 -30.01 -0.77 12.81
N ASN A 174 -30.93 -1.68 12.47
CA ASN A 174 -32.01 -1.44 11.52
C ASN A 174 -33.02 -0.44 12.07
#